data_AF-A0A958PH28-F1
#
_entry.id   AF-A0A958PH28-F1
#
_cell.length_a   1.000
_cell.length_b   1.000
_cell.length_c   1.000
_cell.angle_alpha   90.00
_cell.angle_beta   90.00
_cell.angle_gamma   90.00
#
_symmetry.space_group_name_H-M   'P 1'
#
loop_
_entity.id
_entity.type
_entity.pdbx_description
1 polymer ?
#
loop_
_entity_poly.entity_id
_entity_poly.type
_entity_poly.pdbx_seq_one_letter_code
_entity_poly.pdbx_strand_id
1 'polypeptide(L)' 'MQYDPSKIEPKWQAAWDKERAFSTPKTVSELKAKPKFYALDMFPYPSGAGLHTGHAEGYTGTDVISRYKRMCG' A
#
# COMPACT_ATOMS: atom_id res chain seq x y z
N MET A 1 22.31 10.87 -16.40
CA MET A 1 21.09 11.45 -15.79
C MET A 1 20.88 10.74 -14.47
N GLN A 2 20.76 11.46 -13.35
CA GLN A 2 20.69 10.87 -12.00
C GLN A 2 19.22 10.72 -11.57
N TYR A 3 18.90 9.63 -10.88
CA TYR A 3 17.58 9.42 -10.29
C TYR A 3 17.31 10.46 -9.19
N ASP A 4 16.13 11.10 -9.24
CA ASP A 4 15.69 12.10 -8.27
C ASP A 4 14.37 11.65 -7.62
N PRO A 5 14.42 10.91 -6.49
CA PRO A 5 13.23 10.40 -5.82
C PRO A 5 12.30 11.52 -5.35
N SER A 6 12.85 12.68 -5.00
CA SER A 6 12.08 13.83 -4.51
C SER A 6 11.09 14.38 -5.54
N LYS A 7 11.32 14.11 -6.83
CA LYS A 7 10.39 14.46 -7.91
C LYS A 7 9.48 13.31 -8.33
N ILE A 8 10.01 12.09 -8.34
CA ILE A 8 9.30 10.92 -8.89
C ILE A 8 8.28 10.39 -7.89
N GLU A 9 8.62 10.28 -6.61
CA GLU A 9 7.76 9.66 -5.59
C GLU A 9 6.49 10.48 -5.29
N PRO A 10 6.55 11.82 -5.07
CA PRO A 10 5.35 12.60 -4.82
C PRO A 10 4.37 12.61 -6.00
N LYS A 11 4.88 12.55 -7.23
CA LYS A 11 4.05 12.45 -8.45
C LYS A 11 3.18 11.19 -8.41
N TRP A 12 3.78 10.04 -8.08
CA TRP A 12 3.05 8.76 -8.06
C TRP A 12 2.12 8.64 -6.87
N GLN A 13 2.53 9.12 -5.69
CA GLN A 13 1.65 9.19 -4.51
C GLN A 13 0.38 9.99 -4.83
N ALA A 14 0.53 11.19 -5.43
CA ALA A 14 -0.61 12.01 -5.83
C ALA A 14 -1.50 11.36 -6.90
N ALA A 15 -0.91 10.65 -7.87
CA ALA A 15 -1.66 9.91 -8.88
C ALA A 15 -2.47 8.77 -8.25
N TRP A 16 -1.87 7.97 -7.38
CA TRP A 16 -2.55 6.87 -6.69
C TRP A 16 -3.69 7.35 -5.78
N ASP A 17 -3.52 8.48 -5.10
CA ASP A 17 -4.57 9.07 -4.27
C ASP A 17 -5.73 9.58 -5.12
N LYS A 18 -5.43 10.28 -6.22
CA LYS A 18 -6.45 10.78 -7.17
C LYS A 18 -7.26 9.64 -7.77
N GLU A 19 -6.60 8.56 -8.15
CA GLU A 19 -7.23 7.38 -8.75
C GLU A 19 -7.83 6.43 -7.71
N ARG A 20 -7.59 6.70 -6.42
CA ARG A 20 -7.96 5.81 -5.31
C ARG A 20 -7.42 4.38 -5.50
N ALA A 21 -6.22 4.25 -6.04
CA ALA A 21 -5.62 3.01 -6.54
C ALA A 21 -5.57 1.85 -5.53
N PHE A 22 -5.65 2.15 -4.23
CA PHE A 22 -5.60 1.15 -3.15
C PHE A 22 -6.94 0.92 -2.44
N SER A 23 -8.04 1.52 -2.90
CA SER A 23 -9.37 1.31 -2.31
C SER A 23 -9.84 -0.14 -2.48
N THR A 24 -10.32 -0.73 -1.40
CA THR A 24 -11.05 -2.01 -1.44
C THR A 24 -12.40 -1.83 -2.16
N PRO A 25 -12.86 -2.81 -2.96
CA PRO A 25 -14.17 -2.75 -3.57
C PRO A 25 -15.30 -2.56 -2.54
N LYS A 26 -16.35 -1.83 -2.92
CA LYS A 26 -17.40 -1.40 -1.98
C LYS A 26 -18.68 -2.22 -2.11
N THR A 27 -18.89 -2.87 -3.25
CA THR A 27 -20.10 -3.66 -3.51
C THR A 27 -19.82 -5.15 -3.38
N VAL A 28 -20.87 -5.92 -3.03
CA VAL A 28 -20.79 -7.38 -2.95
C VAL A 28 -20.45 -8.00 -4.31
N SER A 29 -20.91 -7.41 -5.40
CA SER A 29 -20.61 -7.86 -6.76
C SER A 29 -19.13 -7.68 -7.10
N GLU A 30 -18.54 -6.50 -6.84
CA GLU A 30 -17.11 -6.27 -7.08
C GLU A 30 -16.23 -7.17 -6.19
N LEU A 31 -16.62 -7.37 -4.92
CA LEU A 31 -15.91 -8.26 -3.99
C LEU A 31 -15.96 -9.74 -4.40
N LYS A 32 -16.90 -10.14 -5.25
CA LYS A 32 -17.04 -11.51 -5.77
C LYS A 32 -16.39 -11.70 -7.15
N ALA A 33 -16.00 -10.62 -7.82
CA ALA A 33 -15.39 -10.67 -9.16
C ALA A 33 -13.96 -11.25 -9.15
N LYS A 34 -13.31 -11.30 -7.98
CA LYS A 34 -11.89 -11.58 -7.81
C LYS A 34 -11.62 -12.35 -6.50
N PRO A 35 -10.61 -13.24 -6.44
CA PRO A 35 -10.17 -13.87 -5.20
C PRO A 35 -9.88 -12.85 -4.08
N LYS A 36 -10.37 -13.13 -2.87
CA LYS A 36 -10.18 -12.25 -1.73
C LYS A 36 -8.82 -12.53 -1.07
N PHE A 37 -8.17 -11.47 -0.61
CA PHE A 37 -6.95 -11.55 0.17
C PHE A 37 -6.93 -10.46 1.22
N TYR A 38 -6.52 -10.80 2.45
CA TYR A 38 -6.39 -9.85 3.55
C TYR A 38 -4.97 -9.92 4.11
N ALA A 39 -4.17 -8.89 3.82
CA ALA A 39 -2.91 -8.62 4.49
C ALA A 39 -3.14 -7.63 5.63
N LEU A 40 -2.49 -7.86 6.76
CA LEU A 40 -2.65 -7.03 7.96
C LEU A 40 -1.30 -6.80 8.62
N ASP A 41 -1.00 -5.52 8.87
CA ASP A 41 0.10 -5.11 9.72
C ASP A 41 -0.35 -4.90 11.16
N MET A 42 0.56 -5.13 12.10
CA MET A 42 0.37 -4.66 13.47
C MET A 42 0.51 -3.14 13.49
N PHE A 43 -0.59 -2.48 13.83
CA PHE A 43 -0.67 -1.02 13.94
C PHE A 43 0.30 -0.52 15.03
N PRO A 44 1.04 0.57 14.77
CA PRO A 44 2.08 1.04 15.69
C PRO A 44 1.48 1.80 16.86
N TYR A 45 2.20 1.81 17.99
CA TYR A 45 1.90 2.70 19.12
C TYR A 45 2.50 4.10 18.88
N PRO A 46 1.77 5.19 19.18
CA PRO A 46 2.29 6.56 19.03
C PRO A 46 3.16 6.98 20.23
N SER A 47 4.20 6.21 20.53
CA SER A 47 5.04 6.35 21.73
C SER A 47 6.44 6.94 21.46
N GLY A 48 6.67 7.47 20.26
CA GLY A 48 7.91 8.13 19.86
C GLY A 48 7.66 9.30 18.92
N ALA A 49 8.73 10.00 18.51
CA ALA A 49 8.64 11.13 17.57
C ALA A 49 8.20 10.71 16.15
N GLY A 50 8.28 9.42 15.83
CA GLY A 50 7.89 8.85 14.55
C GLY A 50 8.26 7.37 14.44
N LEU A 51 8.06 6.81 13.25
CA LEU A 51 8.47 5.45 12.92
C LEU A 51 9.98 5.40 12.62
N HIS A 52 10.61 4.29 13.00
CA HIS A 52 11.98 3.94 12.59
C HIS A 52 11.99 2.86 11.48
N THR A 53 13.15 2.60 10.90
CA THR A 53 13.34 1.63 9.79
C THR A 53 12.80 0.23 10.09
N GLY A 54 12.90 -0.25 11.33
CA GLY A 54 12.30 -1.52 11.74
C GLY A 54 10.76 -1.62 11.55
N HIS A 55 10.01 -0.51 11.64
CA HIS A 55 8.57 -0.54 11.32
C HIS A 55 8.33 -0.75 9.82
N ALA A 56 9.19 -0.16 8.98
CA ALA A 56 9.07 -0.25 7.53
C ALA A 56 9.29 -1.67 7.02
N GLU A 57 10.07 -2.51 7.73
CA GLU A 57 10.31 -3.90 7.34
C GLU A 57 9.00 -4.70 7.24
N GLY A 58 8.21 -4.72 8.33
CA GLY A 58 6.94 -5.41 8.36
C GLY A 58 5.96 -4.87 7.32
N TYR A 59 5.82 -3.55 7.25
CA TYR A 59 4.86 -2.88 6.37
C TYR A 59 5.21 -3.05 4.90
N THR A 60 6.49 -3.13 4.56
CA THR A 60 6.93 -3.40 3.19
C THR A 60 6.62 -4.84 2.79
N GLY A 61 6.83 -5.80 3.69
CA GLY A 61 6.55 -7.22 3.42
C GLY A 61 5.07 -7.45 3.07
N THR A 62 4.17 -6.90 3.87
CA THR A 62 2.72 -7.00 3.64
C THR A 62 2.26 -6.19 2.42
N ASP A 63 2.83 -5.01 2.14
CA ASP A 63 2.50 -4.22 0.94
C ASP A 63 2.94 -4.92 -0.36
N VAL A 64 4.13 -5.52 -0.39
CA VAL A 64 4.62 -6.29 -1.54
C VAL A 64 3.67 -7.43 -1.88
N ILE A 65 3.26 -8.23 -0.89
CA ILE A 65 2.30 -9.31 -1.11
C ILE A 65 0.93 -8.77 -1.52
N SER A 66 0.48 -7.67 -0.92
CA SER A 66 -0.80 -7.02 -1.27
C SER A 66 -0.82 -6.57 -2.73
N ARG A 67 0.25 -5.94 -3.22
CA ARG A 67 0.40 -5.53 -4.62
C ARG A 67 0.45 -6.72 -5.56
N TYR A 68 1.24 -7.74 -5.22
CA TYR A 68 1.29 -9.00 -5.97
C TYR A 68 -0.11 -9.61 -6.10
N LYS A 69 -0.86 -9.73 -5.01
CA LYS A 69 -2.21 -10.29 -5.01
C LYS A 69 -3.20 -9.46 -5.84
N ARG A 70 -3.15 -8.12 -5.77
CA ARG A 70 -3.98 -7.24 -6.63
C ARG A 70 -3.66 -7.39 -8.12
N MET A 71 -2.40 -7.65 -8.47
CA MET A 71 -1.98 -7.86 -9.86
C MET A 71 -2.34 -9.25 -10.39
N CYS A 72 -2.44 -10.25 -9.50
CA CYS A 72 -2.72 -11.64 -9.84
C CYS A 72 -4.21 -12.04 -9.72
N GLY A 73 -5.12 -11.11 -9.45
CA GLY A 73 -6.56 -11.38 -9.40
C GLY A 73 -7.27 -10.51 -8.40
#